data_AF-A0A6G8FK27-F1
#
_entry.id   AF-A0A6G8FK27-F1
#
_cell.length_a   1.000
_cell.length_b   1.000
_cell.length_c   1.000
_cell.angle_alpha   90.00
_cell.angle_beta   90.00
_cell.angle_gamma   90.00
#
_symmetry.space_group_name_H-M   'P 1'
#
loop_
_entity.id
_entity.type
_entity.pdbx_description
1 polymer ?
#
loop_
_entity_poly.entity_id
_entity_poly.type
_entity_poly.pdbx_seq_one_letter_code
_entity_poly.pdbx_strand_id
1 'polypeptide(L)'
;MLLPWWLAAGIPPLLVGIAALSALLGLRRVVISPLGVRTRQDAPRLGWLRLVLGVAVIGAAVLVTRAVSPAWGVVAVVGALAAVVLAVMAVFGVVGPFAVSLIARMRAARTGDAARLVAARGTVDDPKAAWRGVSGLALATFVVIPVGSLLGYLDRIRNSESQDLMSEETLLIFGDARTILLALVAISFLVVACQAAITQTAAVLERRDLYIALDRIGMPVSQVIRSRRMSATMPAAVAVIGSAIAAVALAAPVVFTAALLAPLFLLGIAVILAFGMLLVTAGARATAPVLRRTLAAPARGE
;
A
#
# COMPACT_ATOMS: atom_id res chain seq x y z
N MET A 1 -5.05 -9.95 27.79
CA MET A 1 -3.66 -10.29 28.20
C MET A 1 -2.78 -9.08 27.99
N LEU A 2 -2.23 -8.51 29.06
CA LEU A 2 -1.31 -7.36 28.99
C LEU A 2 0.08 -7.86 28.58
N LEU A 3 0.75 -7.13 27.69
CA LEU A 3 2.14 -7.43 27.30
C LEU A 3 3.04 -7.39 28.55
N PRO A 4 4.02 -8.29 28.70
CA PRO A 4 5.00 -8.20 29.78
C PRO A 4 5.65 -6.81 29.82
N TRP A 5 5.74 -6.20 31.00
CA TRP A 5 6.12 -4.79 31.17
C TRP A 5 7.50 -4.45 30.57
N TRP A 6 8.42 -5.40 30.57
CA TRP A 6 9.75 -5.26 29.99
C TRP A 6 9.72 -5.15 28.45
N LEU A 7 8.76 -5.84 27.80
CA LEU A 7 8.53 -5.68 26.35
C LEU A 7 7.88 -4.32 26.06
N ALA A 8 6.89 -3.91 26.86
CA ALA A 8 6.26 -2.60 26.70
C ALA A 8 7.26 -1.44 26.88
N ALA A 9 8.18 -1.56 27.83
CA ALA A 9 9.25 -0.58 28.06
C ALA A 9 10.37 -0.63 26.99
N GLY A 10 10.66 -1.81 26.44
CA GLY A 10 11.73 -2.01 25.46
C GLY A 10 11.38 -1.60 24.03
N ILE A 11 10.10 -1.65 23.63
CA ILE A 11 9.66 -1.34 22.25
C ILE A 11 9.98 0.11 21.86
N PRO A 12 9.63 1.15 22.63
CA PRO A 12 9.90 2.54 22.26
C PRO A 12 11.38 2.85 22.00
N PRO A 13 12.34 2.54 22.90
CA PRO A 13 13.75 2.83 22.66
C PRO A 13 14.33 2.01 21.51
N LEU A 14 13.87 0.76 21.30
CA LEU A 14 14.28 -0.04 20.15
C LEU A 14 13.85 0.61 18.83
N LEU A 15 12.60 1.08 18.74
CA LEU A 15 12.10 1.78 17.55
C LEU A 15 12.89 3.07 17.28
N VAL A 16 13.18 3.85 18.33
CA VAL A 16 14.00 5.06 18.23
C VAL A 16 15.42 4.72 17.77
N GLY A 17 16.03 3.66 18.32
CA GLY A 17 17.35 3.17 17.91
C GLY A 17 17.40 2.77 16.43
N ILE A 18 16.41 2.01 15.97
CA ILE A 18 16.30 1.62 14.55
C ILE A 18 16.11 2.85 13.65
N ALA A 19 15.29 3.82 14.06
CA ALA A 19 15.09 5.06 13.32
C ALA A 19 16.37 5.89 13.23
N ALA A 20 17.09 6.04 14.35
CA ALA A 20 18.37 6.75 14.40
C ALA A 20 19.44 6.07 13.54
N LEU A 21 19.58 4.75 13.63
CA LEU A 21 20.50 3.97 12.79
C LEU A 21 20.15 4.13 11.30
N SER A 22 18.87 4.08 10.96
CA SER A 22 18.40 4.28 9.57
C SER A 22 18.73 5.68 9.07
N ALA A 23 18.56 6.71 9.90
CA ALA A 23 18.91 8.09 9.57
C ALA A 23 20.43 8.27 9.38
N LEU A 24 21.24 7.72 10.29
CA LEU A 24 22.70 7.77 10.22
C LEU A 24 23.25 7.07 8.98
N LEU A 25 22.72 5.88 8.65
CA LEU A 25 23.07 5.16 7.42
C LEU A 25 22.65 5.93 6.16
N GLY A 26 21.51 6.62 6.21
CA GLY A 26 21.05 7.52 5.15
C GLY A 26 22.00 8.69 4.94
N LEU A 27 22.41 9.37 6.02
CA LEU A 27 23.33 10.51 5.98
C LEU A 27 24.74 10.10 5.55
N ARG A 28 25.23 8.93 5.96
CA ARG A 28 26.55 8.42 5.52
C ARG A 28 26.67 8.34 4.00
N ARG A 29 25.60 7.99 3.28
CA ARG A 29 25.64 7.93 1.80
C ARG A 29 25.85 9.30 1.16
N VAL A 30 25.35 10.36 1.78
CA VAL A 30 25.52 11.74 1.31
C VAL A 30 26.95 12.23 1.50
N VAL A 31 27.58 11.86 2.61
CA VAL A 31 28.98 12.21 2.90
C VAL A 31 29.94 11.48 1.95
N ILE A 32 29.66 10.22 1.60
CA ILE A 32 30.55 9.41 0.77
C ILE A 32 30.49 9.81 -0.72
N SER A 33 29.35 10.31 -1.22
CA SER A 33 29.19 10.74 -2.62
C SER A 33 28.52 12.11 -2.72
N PRO A 34 29.25 13.22 -2.48
CA PRO A 34 28.71 14.58 -2.60
C PRO A 34 28.32 14.93 -4.05
N LEU A 35 28.94 14.28 -5.05
CA LEU A 35 28.64 14.49 -6.47
C LEU A 35 27.31 13.88 -6.91
N GLY A 36 26.90 12.72 -6.35
CA GLY A 36 25.63 12.08 -6.69
C GLY A 36 24.40 12.91 -6.30
N VAL A 37 24.53 13.78 -5.28
CA VAL A 37 23.50 14.74 -4.86
C VAL A 37 23.35 15.89 -5.86
N ARG A 38 24.47 16.35 -6.44
CA ARG A 38 24.48 17.45 -7.42
C ARG A 38 24.02 17.02 -8.81
N THR A 39 24.35 15.80 -9.23
CA THR A 39 24.06 15.36 -10.61
C THR A 39 22.69 14.68 -10.76
N ARG A 40 21.99 14.33 -9.66
CA ARG A 40 20.71 13.57 -9.67
C ARG A 40 20.76 12.34 -10.60
N GLN A 41 21.93 11.73 -10.80
CA GLN A 41 22.18 10.83 -11.94
C GLN A 41 21.73 9.37 -11.75
N ASP A 42 21.25 8.95 -10.58
CA ASP A 42 20.88 7.56 -10.35
C ASP A 42 19.37 7.33 -10.44
N ALA A 43 18.84 7.20 -11.67
CA ALA A 43 17.57 6.51 -11.85
C ALA A 43 17.75 5.05 -11.40
N PRO A 44 17.02 4.56 -10.37
CA PRO A 44 17.25 3.22 -9.84
C PRO A 44 17.08 2.16 -10.94
N ARG A 45 18.14 1.42 -11.26
CA ARG A 45 18.07 0.24 -12.15
C ARG A 45 17.39 -0.90 -11.40
N LEU A 46 16.05 -0.86 -11.41
CA LEU A 46 15.22 -1.91 -10.83
C LEU A 46 15.24 -3.12 -11.77
N GLY A 47 16.06 -4.13 -11.44
CA GLY A 47 16.19 -5.35 -12.22
C GLY A 47 14.98 -6.28 -12.09
N TRP A 48 14.70 -7.03 -13.16
CA TRP A 48 13.65 -8.06 -13.22
C TRP A 48 13.78 -9.15 -12.15
N LEU A 49 14.99 -9.36 -11.62
CA LEU A 49 15.24 -10.29 -10.50
C LEU A 49 14.36 -10.00 -9.27
N ARG A 50 13.96 -8.75 -9.05
CA ARG A 50 13.05 -8.40 -7.95
C ARG A 50 11.68 -9.05 -8.15
N LEU A 51 11.18 -9.09 -9.39
CA LEU A 51 9.94 -9.76 -9.72
C LEU A 51 10.06 -11.26 -9.51
N VAL A 52 11.18 -11.87 -9.93
CA VAL A 52 11.44 -13.29 -9.70
C VAL A 52 11.45 -13.62 -8.22
N LEU A 53 12.18 -12.82 -7.41
CA LEU A 53 12.19 -12.97 -5.96
C LEU A 53 10.78 -12.84 -5.38
N GLY A 54 10.00 -11.88 -5.86
CA GLY A 54 8.62 -11.72 -5.43
C GLY A 54 7.73 -12.92 -5.73
N VAL A 55 7.79 -13.43 -6.95
CA VAL A 55 7.06 -14.63 -7.37
C VAL A 55 7.52 -15.85 -6.56
N ALA A 56 8.83 -16.01 -6.35
CA ALA A 56 9.39 -17.12 -5.58
C ALA A 56 8.92 -17.09 -4.12
N VAL A 57 8.94 -15.93 -3.46
CA VAL A 57 8.49 -15.82 -2.06
C VAL A 57 6.98 -16.00 -1.96
N ILE A 58 6.18 -15.46 -2.88
CA ILE A 58 4.73 -15.69 -2.89
C ILE A 58 4.43 -17.17 -3.14
N GLY A 59 5.14 -17.82 -4.06
CA GLY A 59 5.02 -19.27 -4.32
C GLY A 59 5.39 -20.10 -3.09
N ALA A 60 6.52 -19.81 -2.44
CA ALA A 60 6.92 -20.46 -1.19
C ALA A 60 5.89 -20.24 -0.08
N ALA A 61 5.37 -19.02 0.06
CA ALA A 61 4.32 -18.69 1.02
C ALA A 61 3.05 -19.52 0.78
N VAL A 62 2.60 -19.63 -0.47
CA VAL A 62 1.46 -20.50 -0.85
C VAL A 62 1.74 -21.95 -0.49
N LEU A 63 2.93 -22.47 -0.81
CA LEU A 63 3.31 -23.84 -0.48
C LEU A 63 3.30 -24.09 1.04
N VAL A 64 3.84 -23.17 1.82
CA VAL A 64 3.80 -23.25 3.29
C VAL A 64 2.35 -23.26 3.76
N THR A 65 1.50 -22.32 3.30
CA THR A 65 0.07 -22.27 3.67
C THR A 65 -0.69 -23.55 3.30
N ARG A 66 -0.34 -24.20 2.18
CA ARG A 66 -0.95 -25.48 1.76
C ARG A 66 -0.42 -26.69 2.55
N ALA A 67 0.81 -26.63 3.04
CA ALA A 67 1.44 -27.69 3.82
C ALA A 67 1.06 -27.65 5.31
N VAL A 68 0.53 -26.52 5.80
CA VAL A 68 0.02 -26.40 7.17
C VAL A 68 -1.03 -27.49 7.40
N SER A 69 -0.80 -28.32 8.42
CA SER A 69 -1.74 -29.35 8.84
C SER A 69 -2.15 -29.18 10.31
N PRO A 70 -3.35 -29.63 10.71
CA PRO A 70 -3.79 -29.59 12.11
C PRO A 70 -2.85 -30.34 13.07
N ALA A 71 -2.04 -31.28 12.56
CA ALA A 71 -1.11 -32.09 13.34
C ALA A 71 0.11 -31.31 13.85
N TRP A 72 0.41 -30.13 13.31
CA TRP A 72 1.62 -29.36 13.67
C TRP A 72 1.54 -28.70 15.05
N GLY A 73 0.34 -28.68 15.65
CA GLY A 73 0.07 -27.95 16.90
C GLY A 73 -0.05 -26.44 16.68
N VAL A 74 -0.77 -25.77 17.58
CA VAL A 74 -1.18 -24.36 17.41
C VAL A 74 0.02 -23.41 17.25
N VAL A 75 1.09 -23.60 18.04
CA VAL A 75 2.27 -22.72 18.02
C VAL A 75 2.98 -22.77 16.66
N ALA A 76 3.16 -23.96 16.09
CA ALA A 76 3.82 -24.10 14.79
C ALA A 76 2.96 -23.54 13.65
N VAL A 77 1.64 -23.75 13.68
CA VAL A 77 0.70 -23.19 12.69
C VAL A 77 0.75 -21.65 12.73
N VAL A 78 0.61 -21.05 13.92
CA VAL A 78 0.65 -19.60 14.09
C VAL A 78 2.02 -19.03 13.67
N GLY A 79 3.11 -19.68 14.07
CA GLY A 79 4.46 -19.28 13.69
C GLY A 79 4.69 -19.32 12.16
N ALA A 80 4.23 -20.38 11.49
CA ALA A 80 4.34 -20.52 10.04
C ALA A 80 3.53 -19.43 9.32
N LEU A 81 2.29 -19.17 9.74
CA LEU A 81 1.45 -18.13 9.14
C LEU A 81 2.03 -16.73 9.38
N ALA A 82 2.57 -16.46 10.57
CA ALA A 82 3.23 -15.20 10.88
C ALA A 82 4.48 -14.99 10.00
N ALA A 83 5.31 -16.02 9.85
CA ALA A 83 6.49 -15.99 8.98
C ALA A 83 6.11 -15.72 7.51
N VAL A 84 5.04 -16.36 7.03
CA VAL A 84 4.49 -16.13 5.69
C VAL A 84 4.04 -14.68 5.50
N VAL A 85 3.26 -14.14 6.44
CA VAL A 85 2.81 -12.74 6.38
C VAL A 85 4.00 -11.79 6.35
N LEU A 86 4.99 -11.97 7.24
CA LEU A 86 6.19 -11.14 7.29
C LEU A 86 7.01 -11.22 5.99
N ALA A 87 7.17 -12.43 5.42
CA ALA A 87 7.89 -12.63 4.17
C ALA A 87 7.22 -11.89 3.00
N VAL A 88 5.89 -11.99 2.88
CA VAL A 88 5.15 -11.31 1.81
C VAL A 88 5.18 -9.78 2.02
N MET A 89 5.09 -9.29 3.26
CA MET A 89 5.22 -7.87 3.56
C MET A 89 6.61 -7.33 3.15
N ALA A 90 7.69 -8.08 3.41
CA ALA A 90 9.04 -7.70 3.01
C ALA A 90 9.18 -7.61 1.48
N VAL A 91 8.58 -8.56 0.76
CA VAL A 91 8.58 -8.60 -0.72
C VAL A 91 7.93 -7.37 -1.32
N PHE A 92 6.84 -6.85 -0.76
CA PHE A 92 6.20 -5.64 -1.29
C PHE A 92 7.13 -4.43 -1.28
N GLY A 93 8.03 -4.31 -0.30
CA GLY A 93 9.04 -3.25 -0.27
C GLY A 93 10.06 -3.35 -1.42
N VAL A 94 10.35 -4.57 -1.87
CA VAL A 94 11.33 -4.83 -2.94
C VAL A 94 10.69 -4.75 -4.33
N VAL A 95 9.53 -5.38 -4.49
CA VAL A 95 8.79 -5.52 -5.75
C VAL A 95 7.98 -4.27 -6.08
N GLY A 96 7.42 -3.60 -5.07
CA GLY A 96 6.53 -2.45 -5.27
C GLY A 96 7.11 -1.35 -6.17
N PRO A 97 8.31 -0.82 -5.89
CA PRO A 97 8.96 0.15 -6.77
C PRO A 97 9.18 -0.39 -8.19
N PHE A 98 9.56 -1.67 -8.33
CA PHE A 98 9.73 -2.30 -9.64
C PHE A 98 8.41 -2.35 -10.42
N ALA A 99 7.33 -2.83 -9.80
CA ALA A 99 6.00 -2.92 -10.40
C ALA A 99 5.47 -1.54 -10.82
N VAL A 100 5.64 -0.52 -9.96
CA VAL A 100 5.30 0.87 -10.30
C VAL A 100 6.12 1.35 -11.49
N SER A 101 7.44 1.11 -11.50
CA SER A 101 8.29 1.54 -12.62
C SER A 101 7.92 0.83 -13.93
N LEU A 102 7.59 -0.47 -13.89
CA LEU A 102 7.24 -1.25 -15.06
C LEU A 102 5.94 -0.74 -15.69
N ILE A 103 4.90 -0.56 -14.88
CA ILE A 103 3.60 -0.08 -15.36
C ILE A 103 3.71 1.37 -15.83
N ALA A 104 4.55 2.20 -15.20
CA ALA A 104 4.79 3.57 -15.63
C ALA A 104 5.51 3.60 -16.99
N ARG A 105 6.53 2.76 -17.21
CA ARG A 105 7.20 2.60 -18.52
C ARG A 105 6.23 2.12 -19.60
N MET A 106 5.41 1.10 -19.30
CA MET A 106 4.40 0.60 -20.24
C MET A 106 3.38 1.68 -20.62
N ARG A 107 2.91 2.48 -19.65
CA ARG A 107 2.00 3.60 -19.92
C ARG A 107 2.68 4.70 -20.72
N ALA A 108 3.93 5.03 -20.42
CA ALA A 108 4.70 6.02 -21.19
C ALA A 108 4.88 5.59 -22.66
N ALA A 109 5.13 4.31 -22.91
CA ALA A 109 5.30 3.77 -24.26
C ALA A 109 4.00 3.72 -25.08
N ARG A 110 2.85 3.55 -24.44
CA ARG A 110 1.55 3.37 -25.11
C ARG A 110 0.73 4.65 -25.30
N THR A 111 1.19 5.79 -24.77
CA THR A 111 0.34 6.97 -24.68
C THR A 111 0.76 8.09 -25.62
N GLY A 112 -0.18 8.60 -26.43
CA GLY A 112 -0.01 9.82 -27.24
C GLY A 112 -0.45 11.13 -26.55
N ASP A 113 -0.95 11.07 -25.32
CA ASP A 113 -1.41 12.23 -24.55
C ASP A 113 -0.26 12.81 -23.69
N ALA A 114 0.05 14.10 -23.88
CA ALA A 114 1.15 14.78 -23.22
C ALA A 114 1.04 14.73 -21.68
N ALA A 115 -0.16 14.93 -21.12
CA ALA A 115 -0.37 14.92 -19.67
C ALA A 115 -0.07 13.55 -19.05
N ARG A 116 -0.43 12.47 -19.76
CA ARG A 116 -0.15 11.08 -19.33
C ARG A 116 1.34 10.75 -19.47
N LEU A 117 1.99 11.22 -20.52
CA LEU A 117 3.41 10.98 -20.75
C LEU A 117 4.27 11.68 -19.69
N VAL A 118 3.96 12.93 -19.34
CA VAL A 118 4.63 13.67 -18.25
C VAL A 118 4.43 12.96 -16.91
N ALA A 119 3.20 12.55 -16.59
CA ALA A 119 2.91 11.82 -15.35
C ALA A 119 3.66 10.49 -15.26
N ALA A 120 3.71 9.74 -16.37
CA ALA A 120 4.37 8.45 -16.43
C ALA A 120 5.89 8.60 -16.33
N ARG A 121 6.52 9.51 -17.07
CA ARG A 121 7.97 9.76 -16.99
C ARG A 121 8.38 10.26 -15.60
N GLY A 122 7.63 11.19 -15.02
CA GLY A 122 7.91 11.67 -13.66
C GLY A 122 7.81 10.58 -12.57
N THR A 123 7.11 9.47 -12.84
CA THR A 123 7.06 8.29 -11.96
C THR A 123 8.21 7.31 -12.23
N VAL A 124 8.69 7.25 -13.47
CA VAL A 124 9.86 6.44 -13.86
C VAL A 124 11.17 7.02 -13.33
N ASP A 125 11.23 8.35 -13.17
CA ASP A 125 12.42 9.04 -12.63
C ASP A 125 12.68 8.66 -11.16
N ASP A 126 11.64 8.59 -10.32
CA ASP A 126 11.75 8.10 -8.93
C ASP A 126 10.56 7.19 -8.53
N PRO A 127 10.61 5.90 -8.91
CA PRO A 127 9.56 4.94 -8.58
C PRO A 127 9.54 4.57 -7.09
N LYS A 128 10.65 4.75 -6.36
CA LYS A 128 10.72 4.42 -4.93
C LYS A 128 9.97 5.46 -4.11
N ALA A 129 10.11 6.75 -4.44
CA ALA A 129 9.32 7.81 -3.82
C ALA A 129 7.82 7.61 -4.10
N ALA A 130 7.46 7.28 -5.34
CA ALA A 130 6.07 7.00 -5.71
C ALA A 130 5.47 5.81 -4.93
N TRP A 131 6.23 4.73 -4.75
CA TRP A 131 5.80 3.57 -3.96
C TRP A 131 5.64 3.88 -2.47
N ARG A 132 6.56 4.65 -1.88
CA ARG A 132 6.56 4.94 -0.44
C ARG A 132 5.29 5.64 0.03
N GLY A 133 4.68 6.48 -0.81
CA GLY A 133 3.41 7.15 -0.49
C GLY A 133 2.20 6.20 -0.43
N VAL A 134 2.31 5.00 -0.99
CA VAL A 134 1.19 4.05 -1.15
C VAL A 134 1.46 2.66 -0.57
N SER A 135 2.65 2.40 -0.02
CA SER A 135 3.01 1.10 0.53
C SER A 135 2.09 0.66 1.68
N GLY A 136 1.57 1.61 2.45
CA GLY A 136 0.55 1.35 3.47
C GLY A 136 -0.76 0.79 2.90
N LEU A 137 -1.18 1.24 1.69
CA LEU A 137 -2.38 0.70 1.03
C LEU A 137 -2.17 -0.77 0.65
N ALA A 138 -0.98 -1.11 0.15
CA ALA A 138 -0.67 -2.49 -0.21
C ALA A 138 -0.74 -3.42 1.00
N LEU A 139 -0.18 -3.00 2.14
CA LEU A 139 -0.22 -3.78 3.38
C LEU A 139 -1.66 -3.96 3.90
N ALA A 140 -2.44 -2.87 3.98
CA ALA A 140 -3.82 -2.93 4.44
C ALA A 140 -4.69 -3.83 3.54
N THR A 141 -4.53 -3.70 2.22
CA THR A 141 -5.25 -4.51 1.22
C THR A 141 -4.84 -5.98 1.32
N PHE A 142 -3.54 -6.27 1.51
CA PHE A 142 -3.05 -7.63 1.66
C PHE A 142 -3.62 -8.32 2.90
N VAL A 143 -3.67 -7.64 4.04
CA VAL A 143 -4.15 -8.22 5.30
C VAL A 143 -5.67 -8.37 5.31
N VAL A 144 -6.42 -7.39 4.77
CA VAL A 144 -7.89 -7.43 4.87
C VAL A 144 -8.51 -8.59 4.07
N ILE A 145 -7.93 -8.98 2.93
CA ILE A 145 -8.55 -9.98 2.06
C ILE A 145 -8.57 -11.36 2.73
N PRO A 146 -7.45 -11.94 3.21
CA PRO A 146 -7.45 -13.25 3.87
C PRO A 146 -8.23 -13.23 5.18
N VAL A 147 -8.01 -12.22 6.02
CA VAL A 147 -8.64 -12.12 7.35
C VAL A 147 -10.15 -11.90 7.19
N GLY A 148 -10.55 -11.00 6.29
CA GLY A 148 -11.96 -10.73 6.00
C GLY A 148 -12.67 -11.92 5.35
N SER A 149 -12.00 -12.66 4.47
CA SER A 149 -12.56 -13.89 3.87
C SER A 149 -12.77 -14.98 4.92
N LEU A 150 -11.80 -15.17 5.82
CA LEU A 150 -11.91 -16.13 6.92
C LEU A 150 -13.06 -15.77 7.88
N LEU A 151 -13.14 -14.51 8.32
CA LEU A 151 -14.24 -14.07 9.20
C LEU A 151 -15.61 -14.16 8.51
N GLY A 152 -15.70 -13.82 7.22
CA GLY A 152 -16.94 -13.93 6.46
C GLY A 152 -17.42 -15.38 6.30
N TYR A 153 -16.49 -16.31 6.09
CA TYR A 153 -16.78 -17.75 6.07
C TYR A 153 -17.31 -18.24 7.42
N LEU A 154 -16.62 -17.91 8.52
CA LEU A 154 -17.02 -18.31 9.88
C LEU A 154 -18.40 -17.75 10.28
N ASP A 155 -18.71 -16.51 9.89
CA ASP A 155 -20.02 -15.90 10.15
C ASP A 155 -21.16 -16.60 9.39
N ARG A 156 -20.90 -17.07 8.17
CA ARG A 156 -21.89 -17.79 7.37
C ARG A 156 -22.20 -19.17 7.93
N ILE A 157 -21.19 -19.89 8.41
CA ILE A 157 -21.38 -21.19 9.09
C ILE A 157 -22.24 -21.01 10.35
N ARG A 158 -21.95 -19.97 11.15
CA ARG A 158 -22.72 -19.62 12.34
C ARG A 158 -24.21 -19.37 12.05
N ASN A 159 -24.52 -18.79 10.89
CA ASN A 159 -25.88 -18.40 10.54
C ASN A 159 -26.67 -19.51 9.81
N SER A 160 -26.06 -20.61 9.37
CA SER A 160 -26.71 -21.57 8.46
C SER A 160 -27.28 -22.84 9.07
N GLU A 161 -26.82 -23.37 10.21
CA GLU A 161 -27.46 -24.55 10.87
C GLU A 161 -26.77 -24.85 12.21
N SER A 162 -27.55 -25.24 13.24
CA SER A 162 -27.16 -25.59 14.62
C SER A 162 -27.00 -24.46 15.65
N GLN A 163 -28.10 -23.74 15.91
CA GLN A 163 -28.29 -22.95 17.15
C GLN A 163 -28.35 -23.82 18.43
N ASP A 164 -28.42 -25.15 18.30
CA ASP A 164 -28.68 -26.06 19.44
C ASP A 164 -27.44 -26.68 20.11
N LEU A 165 -26.20 -26.36 19.68
CA LEU A 165 -24.98 -26.96 20.28
C LEU A 165 -23.83 -25.98 20.59
N MET A 166 -24.00 -24.65 20.48
CA MET A 166 -22.93 -23.68 20.75
C MET A 166 -23.32 -22.66 21.83
N SER A 167 -22.53 -22.62 22.91
CA SER A 167 -22.71 -21.75 24.08
C SER A 167 -22.77 -20.25 23.70
N GLU A 168 -23.74 -19.51 24.23
CA GLU A 168 -24.02 -18.08 23.94
C GLU A 168 -22.78 -17.17 24.03
N GLU A 169 -21.85 -17.46 24.95
CA GLU A 169 -20.62 -16.68 25.13
C GLU A 169 -19.70 -16.70 23.91
N THR A 170 -19.66 -17.82 23.18
CA THR A 170 -18.83 -17.96 21.98
C THR A 170 -19.40 -17.14 20.81
N LEU A 171 -20.73 -16.99 20.75
CA LEU A 171 -21.42 -16.25 19.69
C LEU A 171 -21.19 -14.73 19.78
N LEU A 172 -21.10 -14.18 21.00
CA LEU A 172 -20.82 -12.76 21.23
C LEU A 172 -19.39 -12.37 20.81
N ILE A 173 -18.39 -13.20 21.10
CA ILE A 173 -16.98 -12.94 20.77
C ILE A 173 -16.77 -12.83 19.24
N PHE A 174 -17.44 -13.67 18.45
CA PHE A 174 -17.26 -13.69 16.98
C PHE A 174 -18.00 -12.56 16.26
N GLY A 175 -19.19 -12.18 16.72
CA GLY A 175 -19.91 -11.02 16.18
C GLY A 175 -19.14 -9.71 16.38
N ASP A 176 -18.53 -9.58 17.57
CA ASP A 176 -17.69 -8.44 17.90
C ASP A 176 -16.38 -8.43 17.08
N ALA A 177 -15.73 -9.58 16.89
CA ALA A 177 -14.52 -9.70 16.07
C ALA A 177 -14.71 -9.24 14.61
N ARG A 178 -15.87 -9.48 14.00
CA ARG A 178 -16.20 -8.98 12.65
C ARG A 178 -16.27 -7.45 12.63
N THR A 179 -17.01 -6.88 13.58
CA THR A 179 -17.22 -5.42 13.66
C THR A 179 -15.89 -4.73 13.96
N ILE A 180 -15.10 -5.28 14.88
CA ILE A 180 -13.74 -4.84 15.19
C ILE A 180 -12.85 -4.92 13.95
N LEU A 181 -12.88 -6.01 13.18
CA LEU A 181 -12.07 -6.11 11.95
C LEU A 181 -12.48 -5.05 10.93
N LEU A 182 -13.77 -4.94 10.63
CA LEU A 182 -14.26 -3.96 9.66
C LEU A 182 -13.92 -2.52 10.09
N ALA A 183 -14.06 -2.22 11.38
CA ALA A 183 -13.66 -0.93 11.93
C ALA A 183 -12.14 -0.70 11.84
N LEU A 184 -11.31 -1.68 12.19
CA LEU A 184 -9.85 -1.59 12.12
C LEU A 184 -9.36 -1.37 10.68
N VAL A 185 -9.97 -2.07 9.73
CA VAL A 185 -9.71 -1.90 8.30
C VAL A 185 -10.13 -0.50 7.88
N ALA A 186 -11.33 -0.06 8.21
CA ALA A 186 -11.82 1.27 7.87
C ALA A 186 -10.89 2.38 8.42
N ILE A 187 -10.48 2.28 9.68
CA ILE A 187 -9.52 3.19 10.32
C ILE A 187 -8.16 3.12 9.60
N SER A 188 -7.65 1.93 9.28
CA SER A 188 -6.38 1.76 8.57
C SER A 188 -6.42 2.42 7.19
N PHE A 189 -7.53 2.26 6.45
CA PHE A 189 -7.73 2.94 5.17
C PHE A 189 -7.80 4.46 5.33
N LEU A 190 -8.42 4.96 6.40
CA LEU A 190 -8.48 6.40 6.70
C LEU A 190 -7.10 6.96 7.02
N VAL A 191 -6.30 6.27 7.85
CA VAL A 191 -4.92 6.63 8.17
C VAL A 191 -4.07 6.66 6.90
N VAL A 192 -4.18 5.63 6.05
CA VAL A 192 -3.43 5.56 4.81
C VAL A 192 -3.88 6.65 3.82
N ALA A 193 -5.18 6.96 3.74
CA ALA A 193 -5.69 8.05 2.94
C ALA A 193 -5.14 9.41 3.41
N CYS A 194 -5.09 9.64 4.73
CA CYS A 194 -4.49 10.82 5.32
C CYS A 194 -2.99 10.93 4.97
N GLN A 195 -2.25 9.83 5.12
CA GLN A 195 -0.83 9.76 4.77
C GLN A 195 -0.58 10.04 3.28
N ALA A 196 -1.43 9.50 2.40
CA ALA A 196 -1.37 9.77 0.96
C ALA A 196 -1.65 11.24 0.65
N ALA A 197 -2.64 11.87 1.32
CA ALA A 197 -2.95 13.28 1.16
C ALA A 197 -1.78 14.19 1.62
N ILE A 198 -1.15 13.88 2.77
CA ILE A 198 0.04 14.58 3.27
C ILE A 198 1.19 14.48 2.27
N THR A 199 1.49 13.26 1.81
CA THR A 199 2.59 13.00 0.86
C THR A 199 2.36 13.73 -0.47
N GLN A 200 1.12 13.75 -0.96
CA GLN A 200 0.77 14.48 -2.18
C GLN A 200 0.91 16.00 -2.00
N THR A 201 0.52 16.53 -0.83
CA THR A 201 0.66 17.95 -0.51
C THR A 201 2.13 18.37 -0.46
N ALA A 202 2.99 17.57 0.16
CA ALA A 202 4.43 17.78 0.16
C ALA A 202 5.01 17.78 -1.28
N ALA A 203 4.61 16.81 -2.10
CA ALA A 203 5.05 16.71 -3.49
C ALA A 203 4.59 17.90 -4.37
N VAL A 204 3.49 18.58 -4.02
CA VAL A 204 3.07 19.84 -4.67
C VAL A 204 4.12 20.92 -4.40
N LEU A 205 4.53 21.05 -3.14
CA LEU A 205 5.45 22.07 -2.66
C LEU A 205 6.86 21.85 -3.24
N GLU A 206 7.36 20.62 -3.20
CA GLU A 206 8.69 20.24 -3.69
C GLU A 206 8.87 20.49 -5.20
N ARG A 207 7.78 20.40 -5.97
CA ARG A 207 7.80 20.56 -7.44
C ARG A 207 7.27 21.93 -7.90
N ARG A 208 7.14 22.89 -6.99
CA ARG A 208 6.58 24.23 -7.28
C ARG A 208 7.26 24.88 -8.49
N ASP A 209 8.59 24.90 -8.52
CA ASP A 209 9.37 25.56 -9.57
C ASP A 209 9.14 24.92 -10.94
N LEU A 210 8.98 23.59 -10.98
CA LEU A 210 8.64 22.86 -12.19
C LEU A 210 7.26 23.26 -12.72
N TYR A 211 6.26 23.42 -11.85
CA TYR A 211 4.92 23.83 -12.28
C TYR A 211 4.90 25.27 -12.78
N ILE A 212 5.67 26.17 -12.16
CA ILE A 212 5.83 27.55 -12.63
C ILE A 212 6.51 27.56 -14.01
N ALA A 213 7.55 26.76 -14.21
CA ALA A 213 8.21 26.64 -15.51
C ALA A 213 7.26 26.10 -16.60
N LEU A 214 6.45 25.08 -16.29
CA LEU A 214 5.45 24.54 -17.23
C LEU A 214 4.37 25.57 -17.58
N ASP A 215 3.93 26.36 -16.61
CA ASP A 215 2.96 27.45 -16.81
C ASP A 215 3.55 28.55 -17.71
N ARG A 216 4.83 28.93 -17.49
CA ARG A 216 5.55 29.87 -18.35
C ARG A 216 5.75 29.39 -19.78
N ILE A 217 5.83 28.07 -20.01
CA ILE A 217 5.92 27.47 -21.36
C ILE A 217 4.52 27.37 -22.01
N GLY A 218 3.46 27.81 -21.33
CA GLY A 218 2.09 27.87 -21.85
C GLY A 218 1.29 26.59 -21.65
N MET A 219 1.71 25.69 -20.75
CA MET A 219 0.95 24.47 -20.45
C MET A 219 -0.36 24.84 -19.73
N PRO A 220 -1.54 24.51 -20.28
CA PRO A 220 -2.80 24.84 -19.63
C PRO A 220 -2.91 24.15 -18.26
N VAL A 221 -3.34 24.89 -17.24
CA VAL A 221 -3.48 24.43 -15.85
C VAL A 221 -4.32 23.15 -15.72
N SER A 222 -5.31 22.98 -16.60
CA SER A 222 -6.12 21.75 -16.69
C SER A 222 -5.30 20.50 -17.01
N GLN A 223 -4.29 20.61 -17.88
CA GLN A 223 -3.38 19.51 -18.19
C GLN A 223 -2.39 19.23 -17.04
N VAL A 224 -1.95 20.26 -16.32
CA VAL A 224 -1.11 20.09 -15.11
C VAL A 224 -1.87 19.32 -14.03
N ILE A 225 -3.13 19.70 -13.78
CA ILE A 225 -4.00 19.01 -12.81
C ILE A 225 -4.26 17.56 -13.25
N ARG A 226 -4.51 17.33 -14.54
CA ARG A 226 -4.73 15.99 -15.10
C ARG A 226 -3.49 15.09 -14.94
N SER A 227 -2.31 15.62 -15.25
CA SER A 227 -1.03 14.93 -15.06
C SER A 227 -0.82 14.52 -13.59
N ARG A 228 -1.06 15.44 -12.65
CA ARG A 228 -0.98 15.16 -11.20
C ARG A 228 -1.91 14.04 -10.77
N ARG A 229 -3.19 14.09 -11.17
CA ARG A 229 -4.16 13.05 -10.80
C ARG A 229 -3.71 11.67 -11.30
N MET A 230 -3.12 11.60 -12.49
CA MET A 230 -2.60 10.34 -13.05
C MET A 230 -1.33 9.85 -12.33
N SER A 231 -0.44 10.77 -11.98
CA SER A 231 0.78 10.46 -11.22
C SER A 231 0.47 9.95 -9.80
N ALA A 232 -0.61 10.42 -9.17
CA ALA A 232 -1.06 9.97 -7.85
C ALA A 232 -1.84 8.64 -7.88
N THR A 233 -2.74 8.46 -8.85
CA THR A 233 -3.62 7.27 -8.91
C THR A 233 -2.90 6.02 -9.40
N MET A 234 -1.86 6.18 -10.21
CA MET A 234 -1.16 5.06 -10.81
C MET A 234 -0.44 4.18 -9.76
N PRO A 235 0.43 4.70 -8.87
CA PRO A 235 1.06 3.89 -7.83
C PRO A 235 0.05 3.29 -6.86
N ALA A 236 -1.00 4.03 -6.51
CA ALA A 236 -2.06 3.54 -5.62
C ALA A 236 -2.79 2.33 -6.22
N ALA A 237 -3.13 2.38 -7.52
CA ALA A 237 -3.75 1.26 -8.22
C ALA A 237 -2.82 0.04 -8.27
N VAL A 238 -1.52 0.24 -8.52
CA VAL A 238 -0.53 -0.86 -8.49
C VAL A 238 -0.43 -1.48 -7.10
N ALA A 239 -0.40 -0.66 -6.05
CA ALA A 239 -0.38 -1.11 -4.67
C ALA A 239 -1.59 -1.99 -4.36
N VAL A 240 -2.80 -1.46 -4.53
CA VAL A 240 -4.05 -2.18 -4.20
C VAL A 240 -4.22 -3.44 -5.04
N ILE A 241 -4.13 -3.34 -6.38
CA ILE A 241 -4.32 -4.47 -7.28
C ILE A 241 -3.24 -5.53 -7.07
N GLY A 242 -1.97 -5.11 -6.98
CA GLY A 242 -0.85 -6.03 -6.78
C GLY A 242 -0.94 -6.78 -5.45
N SER A 243 -1.25 -6.08 -4.36
CA SER A 243 -1.45 -6.72 -3.06
C SER A 243 -2.69 -7.60 -3.00
N ALA A 244 -3.76 -7.22 -3.72
CA ALA A 244 -4.97 -8.02 -3.78
C ALA A 244 -4.74 -9.34 -4.52
N ILE A 245 -4.03 -9.30 -5.65
CA ILE A 245 -3.63 -10.51 -6.38
C ILE A 245 -2.76 -11.40 -5.49
N ALA A 246 -1.77 -10.83 -4.79
CA ALA A 246 -0.91 -11.60 -3.88
C ALA A 246 -1.69 -12.21 -2.71
N ALA A 247 -2.64 -11.48 -2.12
CA ALA A 247 -3.50 -11.96 -1.06
C ALA A 247 -4.44 -13.08 -1.51
N VAL A 248 -5.06 -12.93 -2.68
CA VAL A 248 -5.91 -13.96 -3.28
C VAL A 248 -5.10 -15.19 -3.65
N ALA A 249 -3.89 -15.03 -4.19
CA ALA A 249 -3.01 -16.16 -4.49
C ALA A 249 -2.65 -16.93 -3.21
N LEU A 250 -2.30 -16.21 -2.13
CA LEU A 250 -1.95 -16.79 -0.84
C LEU A 250 -3.12 -17.51 -0.17
N ALA A 251 -4.28 -16.84 -0.10
CA ALA A 251 -5.48 -17.31 0.58
C ALA A 251 -6.49 -17.95 -0.38
N ALA A 252 -6.04 -18.43 -1.55
CA ALA A 252 -6.91 -18.94 -2.61
C ALA A 252 -8.03 -19.87 -2.15
N PRO A 253 -7.78 -20.93 -1.33
CA PRO A 253 -8.87 -21.81 -0.89
C PRO A 253 -9.89 -21.08 -0.01
N VAL A 254 -9.44 -20.20 0.90
CA VAL A 254 -10.30 -19.44 1.82
C VAL A 254 -11.11 -18.38 1.08
N VAL A 255 -10.49 -17.68 0.12
CA VAL A 255 -11.17 -16.68 -0.70
C VAL A 255 -12.19 -17.35 -1.61
N PHE A 256 -11.85 -18.50 -2.19
CA PHE A 256 -12.76 -19.26 -3.05
C PHE A 256 -13.99 -19.75 -2.28
N THR A 257 -13.80 -20.34 -1.10
CA THR A 257 -14.93 -20.76 -0.24
C THR A 257 -15.76 -19.56 0.20
N ALA A 258 -15.13 -18.47 0.63
CA ALA A 258 -15.83 -17.23 0.97
C ALA A 258 -16.59 -16.62 -0.21
N ALA A 259 -16.14 -16.80 -1.46
CA ALA A 259 -16.86 -16.31 -2.64
C ALA A 259 -18.15 -17.07 -2.90
N LEU A 260 -18.12 -18.40 -2.73
CA LEU A 260 -19.30 -19.26 -2.88
C LEU A 260 -20.28 -19.08 -1.73
N LEU A 261 -19.76 -18.99 -0.50
CA LEU A 261 -20.56 -19.03 0.71
C LEU A 261 -20.88 -17.64 1.25
N ALA A 262 -20.08 -16.60 1.02
CA ALA A 262 -20.27 -15.28 1.62
C ALA A 262 -20.00 -14.13 0.62
N PRO A 263 -20.66 -14.08 -0.56
CA PRO A 263 -20.36 -13.10 -1.60
C PRO A 263 -20.56 -11.64 -1.16
N LEU A 264 -21.52 -11.39 -0.26
CA LEU A 264 -21.78 -10.06 0.30
C LEU A 264 -20.60 -9.51 1.12
N PHE A 265 -19.83 -10.39 1.77
CA PHE A 265 -18.65 -9.98 2.53
C PHE A 265 -17.49 -9.56 1.63
N LEU A 266 -17.23 -10.34 0.58
CA LEU A 266 -16.23 -9.97 -0.44
C LEU A 266 -16.61 -8.66 -1.13
N LEU A 267 -17.92 -8.44 -1.35
CA LEU A 267 -18.43 -7.16 -1.84
C LEU A 267 -18.13 -6.03 -0.83
N GLY A 268 -18.36 -6.24 0.47
CA GLY A 268 -17.99 -5.29 1.52
C GLY A 268 -16.51 -4.91 1.52
N ILE A 269 -15.61 -5.89 1.39
CA ILE A 269 -14.18 -5.66 1.24
C ILE A 269 -13.90 -4.83 -0.02
N ALA A 270 -14.48 -5.21 -1.16
CA ALA A 270 -14.32 -4.50 -2.42
C ALA A 270 -14.80 -3.04 -2.33
N VAL A 271 -15.92 -2.78 -1.64
CA VAL A 271 -16.44 -1.43 -1.38
C VAL A 271 -15.47 -0.63 -0.52
N ILE A 272 -14.91 -1.21 0.54
CA ILE A 272 -13.93 -0.53 1.40
C ILE A 272 -12.65 -0.21 0.62
N LEU A 273 -12.14 -1.14 -0.19
CA LEU A 273 -10.98 -0.90 -1.06
C LEU A 273 -11.26 0.21 -2.08
N ALA A 274 -12.44 0.19 -2.70
CA ALA A 274 -12.88 1.21 -3.64
C ALA A 274 -13.03 2.58 -2.96
N PHE A 275 -13.58 2.62 -1.74
CA PHE A 275 -13.69 3.82 -0.93
C PHE A 275 -12.30 4.38 -0.57
N GLY A 276 -11.36 3.52 -0.16
CA GLY A 276 -9.97 3.90 0.08
C GLY A 276 -9.30 4.50 -1.16
N MET A 277 -9.50 3.89 -2.33
CA MET A 277 -9.02 4.43 -3.60
C MET A 277 -9.67 5.79 -3.92
N LEU A 278 -10.96 5.92 -3.65
CA LEU A 278 -11.70 7.17 -3.84
C LEU A 278 -11.12 8.27 -2.97
N LEU A 279 -10.85 8.01 -1.68
CA LEU A 279 -10.20 8.95 -0.77
C LEU A 279 -8.82 9.40 -1.27
N VAL A 280 -7.99 8.47 -1.76
CA VAL A 280 -6.69 8.83 -2.37
C VAL A 280 -6.88 9.74 -3.58
N THR A 281 -7.87 9.45 -4.43
CA THR A 281 -8.17 10.31 -5.59
C THR A 281 -8.78 11.65 -5.20
N ALA A 282 -9.51 11.70 -4.08
CA ALA A 282 -10.12 12.91 -3.55
C ALA A 282 -9.05 13.83 -2.93
N GLY A 283 -8.09 13.29 -2.17
CA GLY A 283 -6.91 14.03 -1.70
C GLY A 283 -6.12 14.67 -2.84
N ALA A 284 -5.96 13.94 -3.96
CA ALA A 284 -5.31 14.46 -5.16
C ALA A 284 -6.09 15.60 -5.83
N ARG A 285 -7.42 15.63 -5.68
CA ARG A 285 -8.27 16.73 -6.16
C ARG A 285 -8.28 17.90 -5.20
N ALA A 286 -8.28 17.63 -3.89
CA ALA A 286 -8.32 18.64 -2.84
C ALA A 286 -7.05 19.52 -2.80
N THR A 287 -5.95 19.09 -3.43
CA THR A 287 -4.73 19.89 -3.59
C THR A 287 -4.76 20.82 -4.81
N ALA A 288 -5.74 20.69 -5.71
CA ALA A 288 -5.90 21.58 -6.87
C ALA A 288 -6.12 23.08 -6.54
N PRO A 289 -6.89 23.45 -5.49
CA PRO A 289 -7.04 24.85 -5.08
C PRO A 289 -5.75 25.46 -4.54
N VAL A 290 -4.94 24.67 -3.82
CA VAL A 290 -3.63 25.10 -3.33
C VAL A 290 -2.70 25.41 -4.50
N LEU A 291 -2.70 24.57 -5.53
CA LEU A 291 -1.95 24.82 -6.77
C LEU A 291 -2.38 26.12 -7.45
N ARG A 292 -3.69 26.37 -7.55
CA ARG A 292 -4.23 27.62 -8.12
C ARG A 292 -3.78 28.84 -7.31
N ARG A 293 -3.79 28.75 -5.97
CA ARG A 293 -3.29 29.84 -5.10
C ARG A 293 -1.78 30.06 -5.25
N THR A 294 -0.98 29.01 -5.41
CA THR A 294 0.47 29.14 -5.61
C THR A 294 0.86 29.70 -6.97
N LEU A 295 0.07 29.43 -8.01
CA LEU A 295 0.27 29.98 -9.36
C LEU A 295 -0.26 31.42 -9.46
N ALA A 296 -1.31 31.76 -8.73
CA ALA A 296 -1.85 33.11 -8.66
C ALA A 296 -1.06 34.05 -7.73
N ALA A 297 -0.19 33.50 -6.87
CA ALA A 297 0.70 34.31 -6.05
C ALA A 297 1.73 34.98 -6.96
N PRO A 298 1.80 36.33 -7.00
CA PRO A 298 2.78 37.03 -7.82
C PRO A 298 4.18 36.58 -7.39
N ALA A 299 4.93 36.01 -8.32
CA ALA A 299 6.34 35.74 -8.11
C ALA A 299 7.01 37.08 -7.80
N ARG A 300 7.45 37.29 -6.55
CA ARG A 300 8.44 38.33 -6.28
C ARG A 300 9.67 37.92 -7.07
N GLY A 301 9.96 38.69 -8.10
CA GLY A 301 11.15 38.51 -8.93
C GLY A 301 12.38 38.58 -8.07
N GLU A 302 13.23 37.56 -8.20
CA GLU A 302 14.67 37.70 -8.07
C GLU A 302 15.23 37.90 -9.49
#